data_AF-A0A0G4KNC8-F1
#
_entry.id   AF-A0A0G4KNC8-F1
#
_cell.length_a   1.000
_cell.length_b   1.000
_cell.length_c   1.000
_cell.angle_alpha   90.00
_cell.angle_beta   90.00
_cell.angle_gamma   90.00
#
_symmetry.space_group_name_H-M   'P 1'
#
loop_
_entity.id
_entity.type
_entity.pdbx_description
1 polymer ?
#
loop_
_entity_poly.entity_id
_entity_poly.type
_entity_poly.pdbx_seq_one_letter_code
_entity_poly.pdbx_strand_id
1 'polypeptide(L)'
;QVFESAETKPTEGEGKKELIVVCSSDKGLCGGIHSGLSRYIRRTTPDAGPFDMVIIGEKCRSQLQRTNGKNIVLNFAGVGKDVPTFGDAAAIADQI
;
A
#
# COMPACT_ATOMS: atom_id res chain seq x y z
N GLN A 1 7.73 -12.36 16.56
CA GLN A 1 9.20 -12.45 16.64
C GLN A 1 9.92 -11.31 15.91
N VAL A 2 9.54 -10.92 14.68
CA VAL A 2 10.22 -9.79 14.00
C VAL A 2 9.94 -8.40 14.61
N PHE A 3 8.75 -8.23 15.20
CA PHE A 3 8.33 -6.99 15.89
C PHE A 3 9.11 -6.67 17.17
N GLU A 4 9.77 -7.64 17.78
CA GLU A 4 10.44 -7.48 19.08
C GLU A 4 11.92 -7.10 18.91
N SER A 5 12.51 -7.38 17.74
CA SER A 5 13.90 -7.05 17.40
C SER A 5 14.07 -5.65 16.79
N ALA A 6 12.97 -5.03 16.36
CA ALA A 6 12.94 -3.63 15.99
C ALA A 6 12.46 -2.86 17.21
N GLU A 7 13.28 -2.02 17.82
CA GLU A 7 12.95 -1.18 18.99
C GLU A 7 11.88 -0.12 18.68
N THR A 8 10.76 -0.50 18.06
CA THR A 8 9.66 0.37 17.71
C THR A 8 8.80 0.58 18.94
N LYS A 9 8.84 1.80 19.51
CA LYS A 9 7.90 2.21 20.56
C LYS A 9 6.46 1.93 20.07
N PRO A 10 5.59 1.32 20.89
CA PRO A 10 4.17 1.28 20.57
C PRO A 10 3.69 2.72 20.39
N THR A 11 3.00 2.97 19.30
CA THR A 11 2.75 4.32 18.80
C THR A 11 1.65 5.01 19.63
N GLU A 12 1.92 5.35 20.89
CA GLU A 12 1.01 6.11 21.76
C GLU A 12 0.63 7.46 21.11
N GLY A 13 -0.66 7.65 20.85
CA GLY A 13 -1.22 8.90 20.35
C GLY A 13 -2.59 8.71 19.71
N GLU A 14 -3.63 9.10 20.43
CA GLU A 14 -4.99 9.25 19.88
C GLU A 14 -4.96 10.27 18.73
N GLY A 15 -5.49 9.89 17.56
CA GLY A 15 -5.58 10.76 16.39
C GLY A 15 -4.51 10.55 15.30
N LYS A 16 -3.72 9.47 15.36
CA LYS A 16 -2.76 9.16 14.28
C LYS A 16 -3.48 8.65 13.04
N LYS A 17 -3.24 9.34 11.92
CA LYS A 17 -3.68 8.95 10.58
C LYS A 17 -3.02 7.63 10.19
N GLU A 18 -3.80 6.65 9.76
CA GLU A 18 -3.28 5.34 9.35
C GLU A 18 -2.64 5.42 7.95
N LEU A 19 -1.52 4.73 7.73
CA LEU A 19 -0.90 4.62 6.41
C LEU A 19 -1.09 3.21 5.86
N ILE A 20 -1.79 3.09 4.75
CA ILE A 20 -2.05 1.81 4.09
C ILE A 20 -1.10 1.64 2.92
N VAL A 21 -0.22 0.64 3.00
CA VAL A 21 0.68 0.27 1.90
C VAL A 21 0.05 -0.85 1.08
N VAL A 22 -0.25 -0.57 -0.19
CA VAL A 22 -0.92 -1.48 -1.11
C VAL A 22 0.09 -2.08 -2.08
N CYS A 23 0.47 -3.33 -1.85
CA CYS A 23 1.38 -4.07 -2.71
C CYS A 23 0.62 -4.76 -3.87
N SER A 24 0.84 -4.28 -5.09
CA SER A 24 0.24 -4.76 -6.34
C SER A 24 1.34 -4.90 -7.42
N SER A 25 0.96 -4.88 -8.70
CA SER A 25 1.89 -4.89 -9.83
C SER A 25 1.41 -3.96 -10.95
N ASP A 26 2.30 -3.68 -11.89
CA ASP A 26 1.95 -2.91 -13.09
C ASP A 26 1.32 -3.78 -14.19
N LYS A 27 1.58 -5.08 -14.16
CA LYS A 27 1.14 -6.02 -15.20
C LYS A 27 -0.25 -6.56 -14.90
N GLY A 28 -1.04 -6.67 -15.97
CA GLY A 28 -2.35 -7.32 -15.94
C GLY A 28 -2.27 -8.83 -16.18
N LEU A 29 -3.37 -9.40 -16.69
CA LEU A 29 -3.48 -10.82 -17.06
C LEU A 29 -3.33 -11.82 -15.90
N CYS A 30 -3.53 -11.36 -14.67
CA CYS A 30 -3.51 -12.18 -13.45
C CYS A 30 -4.94 -12.44 -12.90
N GLY A 31 -5.96 -12.43 -13.76
CA GLY A 31 -7.35 -12.60 -13.36
C GLY A 31 -7.83 -11.54 -12.36
N GLY A 32 -8.43 -11.99 -11.25
CA GLY A 32 -9.11 -11.14 -10.26
C GLY A 32 -8.22 -10.55 -9.15
N ILE A 33 -6.89 -10.67 -9.21
CA ILE A 33 -5.99 -10.27 -8.11
C ILE A 33 -6.13 -8.78 -7.77
N HIS A 34 -5.92 -7.90 -8.75
CA HIS A 34 -5.96 -6.44 -8.53
C HIS A 34 -7.35 -5.92 -8.15
N SER A 35 -8.39 -6.50 -8.74
CA SER A 35 -9.78 -6.12 -8.43
C SER A 35 -10.26 -6.69 -7.09
N GLY A 36 -9.73 -7.84 -6.66
CA GLY A 36 -9.95 -8.42 -5.34
C GLY A 36 -9.31 -7.56 -4.26
N LEU A 37 -8.03 -7.21 -4.42
CA LEU A 37 -7.31 -6.35 -3.47
C LEU A 37 -7.96 -4.98 -3.33
N SER A 38 -8.31 -4.34 -4.46
CA SER A 38 -8.97 -3.04 -4.44
C SER A 38 -10.35 -3.08 -3.75
N ARG A 39 -11.11 -4.18 -3.91
CA ARG A 39 -12.39 -4.37 -3.19
C ARG A 39 -12.19 -4.56 -1.70
N TYR A 40 -11.16 -5.32 -1.29
CA TYR A 40 -10.83 -5.52 0.11
C TYR A 40 -10.52 -4.19 0.79
N ILE A 41 -9.63 -3.39 0.20
CA ILE A 41 -9.25 -2.08 0.74
C ILE A 41 -10.47 -1.18 0.89
N ARG A 42 -11.31 -1.07 -0.14
CA ARG A 42 -12.56 -0.29 -0.09
C ARG A 42 -13.53 -0.74 1.00
N ARG A 43 -13.50 -2.01 1.39
CA ARG A 43 -14.34 -2.55 2.46
C ARG A 43 -13.78 -2.24 3.85
N THR A 44 -12.46 -2.16 4.01
CA THR A 44 -11.82 -1.99 5.32
C THR A 44 -11.55 -0.53 5.70
N THR A 45 -11.54 0.40 4.74
CA THR A 45 -11.24 1.82 5.01
C THR A 45 -12.39 2.75 5.45
N PRO A 46 -13.69 2.47 5.19
CA PRO A 46 -14.77 3.37 5.64
C PRO A 46 -14.84 3.52 7.16
N ASP A 47 -14.47 2.47 7.89
CA ASP A 47 -14.63 2.38 9.36
C ASP A 47 -13.32 2.67 10.12
N ALA A 48 -12.21 2.90 9.42
CA ALA A 48 -10.86 3.01 10.02
C ALA A 48 -10.44 4.44 10.40
N GLY A 49 -11.27 5.45 10.13
CA GLY A 49 -10.92 6.86 10.36
C GLY A 49 -10.06 7.46 9.23
N PRO A 50 -9.39 8.61 9.45
CA PRO A 50 -8.57 9.24 8.41
C PRO A 50 -7.33 8.41 8.10
N PHE A 51 -7.10 8.12 6.81
CA PHE A 51 -5.96 7.35 6.34
C PHE A 51 -5.33 7.97 5.08
N ASP A 52 -4.05 7.65 4.87
CA ASP A 52 -3.32 7.83 3.62
C ASP A 52 -2.97 6.47 3.01
N MET A 53 -2.63 6.49 1.73
CA MET A 53 -2.36 5.30 0.95
C MET A 53 -1.11 5.48 0.10
N VAL A 54 -0.21 4.52 0.24
CA VAL A 54 0.92 4.32 -0.67
C VAL A 54 0.61 3.11 -1.52
N ILE A 55 0.73 3.24 -2.84
CA ILE A 55 0.48 2.14 -3.76
C ILE A 55 1.78 1.72 -4.43
N ILE A 56 2.06 0.44 -4.42
CA ILE A 56 3.18 -0.17 -5.13
C ILE A 56 2.55 -0.94 -6.30
N GLY A 57 2.63 -0.38 -7.51
CA GLY A 57 2.08 -0.95 -8.73
C GLY A 57 0.85 -0.22 -9.29
N GLU A 58 0.84 0.00 -10.60
CA GLU A 58 -0.12 0.88 -11.28
C GLU A 58 -1.54 0.28 -11.38
N LYS A 59 -1.69 -1.04 -11.29
CA LYS A 59 -3.01 -1.67 -11.46
C LYS A 59 -3.96 -1.35 -10.32
N CYS A 60 -3.53 -1.48 -9.06
CA CYS A 60 -4.35 -1.08 -7.92
C CYS A 60 -4.55 0.43 -7.87
N ARG A 61 -3.56 1.23 -8.28
CA ARG A 61 -3.70 2.69 -8.38
C ARG A 61 -4.86 3.08 -9.29
N SER A 62 -4.92 2.52 -10.49
CA SER A 62 -5.99 2.82 -11.46
C SER A 62 -7.40 2.47 -10.94
N GLN A 63 -7.51 1.46 -10.08
CA GLN A 63 -8.78 1.05 -9.48
C GLN A 63 -9.14 1.96 -8.30
N LEU A 64 -8.18 2.24 -7.41
CA LEU A 64 -8.41 3.00 -6.18
C LEU A 64 -8.45 4.51 -6.43
N GLN A 65 -7.86 5.02 -7.51
CA GLN A 65 -7.94 6.43 -7.88
C GLN A 65 -9.38 6.91 -8.08
N ARG A 66 -10.29 6.04 -8.53
CA ARG A 66 -11.71 6.37 -8.73
C ARG A 66 -12.49 6.54 -7.42
N THR A 67 -12.06 5.89 -6.34
CA THR A 67 -12.82 5.84 -5.07
C THR A 67 -12.11 6.52 -3.91
N ASN A 68 -10.79 6.42 -3.85
CA ASN A 68 -9.94 6.84 -2.75
C ASN A 68 -8.79 7.74 -3.25
N GLY A 69 -8.95 8.39 -4.40
CA GLY A 69 -7.89 9.18 -5.03
C GLY A 69 -7.31 10.28 -4.14
N LYS A 70 -8.13 10.85 -3.24
CA LYS A 70 -7.68 11.85 -2.26
C LYS A 70 -6.76 11.30 -1.18
N ASN A 71 -6.83 10.00 -0.90
CA ASN A 71 -6.02 9.35 0.12
C ASN A 71 -4.70 8.81 -0.46
N ILE A 72 -4.54 8.76 -1.79
CA ILE A 72 -3.30 8.27 -2.41
C ILE A 72 -2.26 9.37 -2.35
N VAL A 73 -1.25 9.19 -1.50
CA VAL A 73 -0.15 10.16 -1.29
C VAL A 73 1.08 9.83 -2.11
N LEU A 74 1.32 8.54 -2.38
CA LEU A 74 2.51 8.09 -3.11
C LEU A 74 2.18 6.85 -3.95
N ASN A 75 2.82 6.75 -5.12
CA ASN A 75 2.69 5.59 -6.01
C ASN A 75 4.03 5.22 -6.63
N PHE A 76 4.43 3.96 -6.46
CA PHE A 76 5.60 3.38 -7.10
C PHE A 76 5.18 2.60 -8.34
N ALA A 77 5.68 3.01 -9.50
CA ALA A 77 5.52 2.30 -10.77
C ALA A 77 6.82 1.59 -11.16
N GLY A 78 6.74 0.64 -12.09
CA GLY A 78 7.86 -0.21 -12.50
C GLY A 78 8.05 -1.45 -11.64
N VAL A 79 7.14 -1.72 -10.69
CA VAL A 79 7.27 -2.80 -9.70
C VAL A 79 6.63 -4.09 -10.22
N GLY A 80 7.37 -5.19 -10.11
CA GLY A 80 6.94 -6.51 -10.59
C GLY A 80 7.19 -6.77 -12.08
N LYS A 81 8.10 -6.00 -12.72
CA LYS A 81 8.66 -6.38 -14.02
C LYS A 81 9.56 -7.61 -13.90
N ASP A 82 10.44 -7.57 -12.90
CA ASP A 82 11.37 -8.62 -12.49
C ASP A 82 11.04 -9.08 -11.06
N VAL A 83 11.74 -10.11 -10.56
CA VAL A 83 11.55 -10.61 -9.18
C VAL A 83 11.99 -9.52 -8.20
N PRO A 84 11.12 -9.06 -7.28
CA PRO A 84 11.47 -8.02 -6.32
C PRO A 84 12.65 -8.44 -5.44
N THR A 85 13.60 -7.53 -5.26
CA THR A 85 14.78 -7.71 -4.41
C THR A 85 14.64 -6.95 -3.10
N PHE A 86 15.50 -7.25 -2.12
CA PHE A 86 15.58 -6.46 -0.89
C PHE A 86 15.99 -5.01 -1.19
N GLY A 87 16.81 -4.77 -2.21
CA GLY A 87 17.19 -3.42 -2.63
C GLY A 87 15.98 -2.59 -3.07
N ASP A 88 15.06 -3.20 -3.82
CA ASP A 88 13.82 -2.54 -4.25
C ASP A 88 12.95 -2.19 -3.03
N ALA A 89 12.81 -3.13 -2.09
CA ALA A 89 12.02 -2.92 -0.87
C ALA A 89 12.64 -1.84 0.03
N ALA A 90 13.96 -1.82 0.18
CA ALA A 90 14.68 -0.82 0.97
C ALA A 90 14.57 0.57 0.34
N ALA A 91 14.70 0.68 -0.99
CA ALA A 91 14.52 1.94 -1.70
C ALA A 91 13.07 2.46 -1.60
N ILE A 92 12.07 1.59 -1.66
CA ILE A 92 10.67 1.96 -1.43
C ILE A 92 10.48 2.43 0.02
N ALA A 93 11.00 1.69 1.00
CA ALA A 93 10.85 2.01 2.41
C ALA A 93 11.52 3.35 2.80
N ASP A 94 12.65 3.70 2.17
CA ASP A 94 13.33 4.98 2.39
C ASP A 94 12.53 6.19 1.88
N GLN A 95 11.60 5.98 0.95
CA GLN A 95 10.75 7.03 0.36
C GLN A 95 9.37 7.13 1.02
N ILE A 96 8.99 6.17 1.87
CA ILE A 96 7.71 6.13 2.60
C ILE A 96 7.91 6.77 3.98
#